data_AF-A0A6A1VBK0-F1
#
_entry.id   AF-A0A6A1VBK0-F1
#
_cell.length_a   1.000
_cell.length_b   1.000
_cell.length_c   1.000
_cell.angle_alpha   90.00
_cell.angle_beta   90.00
_cell.angle_gamma   90.00
#
_symmetry.space_group_name_H-M   'P 1'
#
loop_
_entity.id
_entity.type
_entity.pdbx_description
1 polymer ?
#
loop_
_entity_poly.entity_id
_entity_poly.type
_entity_poly.pdbx_seq_one_letter_code
_entity_poly.pdbx_strand_id
1 'polypeptide(L)'
;MGLIGARKPHAVCVPYPSQGHVTPVMQLAKLLHWRGFHITFVNTEFNHMRLIRSKGPDYVTGTPDFRFETIPDGLPPSDRDATQDVPALSDSTRKNCLAPFKELLLKLNSSSSGVPPVSCIVSDGIMGFGRRAGKELGIPEVQLWTASACSFIAYLHFSELIDRGIIPFKGTPGFVLFSFSELGCVW
;
A
#
# COMPACT_ATOMS: atom_id res chain seq x y z
N MET A 1 -16.15 33.32 -18.40
CA MET A 1 -15.88 33.50 -16.96
C MET A 1 -15.55 32.13 -16.37
N GLY A 2 -14.26 31.84 -16.22
CA GLY A 2 -13.79 30.54 -15.73
C GLY A 2 -14.10 30.38 -14.24
N LEU A 3 -14.67 29.24 -13.88
CA LEU A 3 -14.81 28.81 -12.50
C LEU A 3 -13.43 28.82 -11.84
N ILE A 4 -13.34 29.45 -10.68
CA ILE A 4 -12.19 29.38 -9.76
C ILE A 4 -11.83 27.89 -9.64
N GLY A 5 -10.66 27.51 -10.15
CA GLY A 5 -10.34 26.12 -10.47
C GLY A 5 -10.47 25.20 -9.26
N ALA A 6 -11.48 24.32 -9.28
CA ALA A 6 -11.62 23.29 -8.26
C ALA A 6 -10.32 22.49 -8.21
N ARG A 7 -9.67 22.47 -7.03
CA ARG A 7 -8.44 21.70 -6.80
C ARG A 7 -8.72 20.23 -7.13
N LYS A 8 -7.92 19.63 -8.02
CA LYS A 8 -8.02 18.20 -8.35
C LYS A 8 -7.94 17.38 -7.04
N PRO A 9 -8.81 16.39 -6.80
CA PRO A 9 -8.65 15.49 -5.67
C PRO A 9 -7.35 14.69 -5.84
N HIS A 10 -6.64 14.43 -4.74
CA HIS A 10 -5.36 13.74 -4.72
C HIS A 10 -5.48 12.42 -3.96
N ALA A 11 -5.30 11.31 -4.66
CA ALA A 11 -5.24 9.97 -4.07
C ALA A 11 -3.79 9.49 -3.96
N VAL A 12 -3.40 9.06 -2.76
CA VAL A 12 -2.12 8.38 -2.51
C VAL A 12 -2.36 6.88 -2.46
N CYS A 13 -1.83 6.15 -3.44
CA CYS A 13 -2.04 4.70 -3.59
C CYS A 13 -0.85 3.93 -3.00
N VAL A 14 -1.12 2.98 -2.09
CA VAL A 14 -0.11 2.20 -1.37
C VAL A 14 -0.38 0.70 -1.53
N PRO A 15 0.19 0.04 -2.55
CA PRO A 15 0.06 -1.41 -2.72
C PRO A 15 0.89 -2.18 -1.70
N TYR A 16 0.52 -3.44 -1.43
CA TYR A 16 1.46 -4.38 -0.82
C TYR A 16 2.61 -4.67 -1.82
N PRO A 17 3.88 -4.72 -1.38
CA PRO A 17 5.07 -4.80 -2.23
C PRO A 17 5.30 -6.15 -2.94
N SER A 18 4.27 -6.77 -3.48
CA SER A 18 4.34 -7.96 -4.35
C SER A 18 3.52 -7.77 -5.63
N GLN A 19 3.91 -8.44 -6.72
CA GLN A 19 3.35 -8.20 -8.05
C GLN A 19 1.83 -8.41 -8.13
N GLY A 20 1.32 -9.41 -7.40
CA GLY A 20 -0.12 -9.73 -7.33
C GLY A 20 -0.97 -8.61 -6.72
N HIS A 21 -0.36 -7.71 -5.95
CA HIS A 21 -1.03 -6.58 -5.31
C HIS A 21 -0.76 -5.26 -6.06
N VAL A 22 0.49 -5.05 -6.50
CA VAL A 22 0.89 -3.82 -7.22
C VAL A 22 0.08 -3.62 -8.51
N THR A 23 -0.19 -4.69 -9.26
CA THR A 23 -0.87 -4.58 -10.56
C THR A 23 -2.33 -4.14 -10.43
N PRO A 24 -3.17 -4.78 -9.60
CA PRO A 24 -4.55 -4.31 -9.36
C PRO A 24 -4.63 -2.88 -8.83
N VAL A 25 -3.77 -2.50 -7.87
CA VAL A 25 -3.75 -1.14 -7.32
C VAL A 25 -3.31 -0.13 -8.40
N MET A 26 -2.36 -0.49 -9.27
CA MET A 26 -1.94 0.33 -10.41
C MET A 26 -3.08 0.53 -11.43
N GLN A 27 -3.87 -0.51 -11.70
CA GLN A 27 -5.04 -0.40 -12.56
C GLN A 27 -6.09 0.54 -11.95
N LEU A 28 -6.37 0.40 -10.66
CA LEU A 28 -7.27 1.30 -9.94
C LEU A 28 -6.76 2.75 -9.98
N ALA A 29 -5.46 2.96 -9.73
CA ALA A 29 -4.83 4.28 -9.77
C ALA A 29 -4.99 4.94 -11.16
N LYS A 30 -4.79 4.19 -12.24
CA LYS A 30 -5.03 4.67 -13.62
C LYS A 30 -6.50 5.03 -13.87
N LEU A 31 -7.44 4.26 -13.33
CA LEU A 31 -8.86 4.58 -13.43
C LEU A 31 -9.22 5.86 -12.65
N LEU A 32 -8.68 6.04 -11.45
CA LEU A 32 -8.85 7.26 -10.66
C LEU A 32 -8.25 8.48 -11.37
N HIS A 33 -7.06 8.34 -11.94
CA HIS A 33 -6.43 9.37 -12.77
C HIS A 33 -7.30 9.76 -13.96
N TRP A 34 -7.86 8.77 -14.68
CA TRP A 34 -8.81 9.01 -15.77
C TRP A 34 -10.08 9.75 -15.32
N ARG A 35 -10.48 9.60 -14.05
CA ARG A 35 -11.59 10.34 -13.43
C ARG A 35 -11.21 11.72 -12.91
N GLY A 36 -9.98 12.18 -13.14
CA GLY A 36 -9.51 13.52 -12.81
C GLY A 36 -8.75 13.65 -11.49
N PHE A 37 -8.39 12.53 -10.84
CA PHE A 37 -7.54 12.57 -9.65
C PHE A 37 -6.09 12.88 -10.02
N HIS A 38 -5.42 13.65 -9.16
CA HIS A 38 -3.97 13.59 -9.04
C HIS A 38 -3.60 12.29 -8.30
N ILE A 39 -2.66 11.53 -8.83
CA ILE A 39 -2.22 10.27 -8.24
C ILE A 39 -0.78 10.41 -7.75
N THR A 40 -0.54 10.00 -6.50
CA THR A 40 0.78 9.60 -6.05
C THR A 40 0.77 8.09 -5.81
N PHE A 41 1.54 7.34 -6.58
CA PHE A 41 1.70 5.91 -6.41
C PHE A 41 2.97 5.62 -5.60
N VAL A 42 2.81 5.01 -4.43
CA VAL A 42 3.92 4.78 -3.50
C VAL A 42 4.49 3.38 -3.72
N ASN A 43 5.77 3.31 -4.09
CA ASN A 43 6.51 2.06 -4.15
C ASN A 43 7.38 1.89 -2.91
N THR A 44 7.77 0.66 -2.57
CA THR A 44 8.97 0.47 -1.76
C THR A 44 10.20 0.80 -2.62
N GLU A 45 11.27 1.29 -2.01
CA GLU A 45 12.54 1.57 -2.72
C GLU A 45 13.02 0.33 -3.51
N PHE A 46 12.94 -0.85 -2.90
CA PHE A 46 13.26 -2.12 -3.54
C PHE A 46 12.43 -2.37 -4.81
N ASN A 47 11.11 -2.25 -4.74
CA ASN A 47 10.24 -2.46 -5.91
C ASN A 47 10.38 -1.37 -6.96
N HIS A 48 10.61 -0.12 -6.54
CA HIS A 48 10.87 0.98 -7.46
C HIS A 48 12.13 0.69 -8.29
N MET A 49 13.21 0.22 -7.66
CA MET A 49 14.43 -0.18 -8.38
C MET A 49 14.21 -1.37 -9.31
N ARG A 50 13.38 -2.35 -8.92
CA ARG A 50 13.01 -3.47 -9.80
C ARG A 50 12.19 -3.02 -11.02
N LEU A 51 11.29 -2.06 -10.84
CA LEU A 51 10.54 -1.47 -11.95
C LEU A 51 11.46 -0.73 -12.93
N ILE A 52 12.40 0.08 -12.42
CA ILE A 52 13.40 0.76 -13.26
C ILE A 52 14.21 -0.25 -14.07
N ARG A 53 14.68 -1.33 -13.45
CA ARG A 53 15.51 -2.34 -14.16
C ARG A 53 14.73 -3.10 -15.22
N SER A 54 13.48 -3.46 -14.94
CA SER A 54 12.66 -4.28 -15.84
C SER A 54 11.98 -3.48 -16.95
N LYS A 55 11.67 -2.20 -16.72
CA LYS A 55 10.87 -1.36 -17.64
C LYS A 55 11.53 -0.05 -18.04
N GLY A 56 12.71 0.26 -17.52
CA GLY A 56 13.42 1.51 -17.72
C GLY A 56 13.02 2.60 -16.72
N PRO A 57 13.87 3.64 -16.55
CA PRO A 57 13.61 4.76 -15.64
C PRO A 57 12.37 5.56 -16.03
N ASP A 58 12.07 5.65 -17.33
CA ASP A 58 10.90 6.39 -17.83
C ASP A 58 9.57 5.84 -17.32
N TYR A 59 9.53 4.56 -16.92
CA TYR A 59 8.32 3.95 -16.37
C TYR A 59 7.86 4.59 -15.06
N VAL A 60 8.80 5.09 -14.25
CA VAL A 60 8.53 5.68 -12.93
C VAL A 60 8.65 7.21 -12.93
N THR A 61 9.02 7.82 -14.06
CA THR A 61 9.02 9.29 -14.23
C THR A 61 7.61 9.87 -14.07
N GLY A 62 6.58 9.13 -14.50
CA GLY A 62 5.18 9.52 -14.35
C GLY A 62 4.78 10.71 -15.24
N THR A 63 3.67 11.36 -14.89
CA THR A 63 3.16 12.60 -15.50
C THR A 63 2.97 13.67 -14.43
N PRO A 64 2.74 14.95 -14.78
CA PRO A 64 2.53 16.00 -13.78
C PRO A 64 1.43 15.70 -12.75
N ASP A 65 0.44 14.88 -13.13
CA ASP A 65 -0.69 14.46 -12.30
C ASP A 65 -0.74 12.94 -11.98
N PHE A 66 0.30 12.20 -12.34
CA PHE A 66 0.52 10.81 -11.93
C PHE A 66 1.98 10.63 -11.54
N ARG A 67 2.29 10.75 -10.25
CA ARG A 67 3.67 10.70 -9.73
C ARG A 67 3.94 9.39 -9.02
N PHE A 68 5.21 9.00 -9.02
CA PHE A 68 5.71 7.89 -8.20
C PHE A 68 6.56 8.45 -7.08
N GLU A 69 6.33 7.98 -5.86
CA GLU A 69 7.18 8.26 -4.69
C GLU A 69 7.63 6.93 -4.07
N THR A 70 8.65 6.99 -3.23
CA THR A 70 9.19 5.80 -2.57
C THR A 70 9.22 5.95 -1.07
N ILE A 71 9.08 4.82 -0.38
CA ILE A 71 9.37 4.69 1.05
C ILE A 71 10.26 3.45 1.29
N PRO A 72 11.11 3.44 2.33
CA PRO A 72 11.83 2.23 2.71
C PRO A 72 10.86 1.18 3.28
N ASP A 73 11.10 -0.10 2.99
CA ASP A 73 10.32 -1.22 3.53
C ASP A 73 10.89 -1.76 4.86
N GLY A 74 12.06 -1.28 5.27
CA GLY A 74 12.75 -1.64 6.51
C GLY A 74 13.51 -2.97 6.47
N LEU A 75 13.56 -3.66 5.31
CA LEU A 75 14.34 -4.88 5.16
C LEU A 75 15.80 -4.57 4.79
N PRO A 76 16.75 -5.46 5.16
CA PRO A 76 18.11 -5.37 4.65
C PRO A 76 18.13 -5.59 3.13
N PRO A 77 19.22 -5.17 2.45
CA PRO A 77 19.40 -5.44 1.02
C PRO A 77 19.16 -6.92 0.70
N SER A 78 18.22 -7.17 -0.21
CA SER A 78 17.82 -8.51 -0.63
C SER A 78 18.34 -8.80 -2.03
N ASP A 79 18.27 -10.07 -2.45
CA ASP A 79 18.51 -10.45 -3.83
C ASP A 79 17.61 -9.63 -4.76
N ARG A 80 18.24 -9.04 -5.77
CA ARG A 80 17.66 -8.11 -6.73
C ARG A 80 16.71 -8.80 -7.71
N ASP A 81 16.89 -10.10 -7.93
CA ASP A 81 16.14 -10.88 -8.90
C ASP A 81 15.10 -11.81 -8.24
N ALA A 82 15.11 -11.90 -6.90
CA ALA A 82 14.15 -12.68 -6.13
C ALA A 82 12.99 -11.83 -5.57
N THR A 83 11.89 -12.52 -5.23
CA THR A 83 10.85 -11.92 -4.38
C THR A 83 11.35 -11.93 -2.94
N GLN A 84 11.19 -10.81 -2.23
CA GLN A 84 11.51 -10.74 -0.81
C GLN A 84 10.70 -11.77 -0.01
N ASP A 85 11.27 -12.29 1.07
CA ASP A 85 10.57 -13.20 1.96
C ASP A 85 9.28 -12.56 2.49
N VAL A 86 8.14 -13.17 2.17
CA VAL A 86 6.80 -12.61 2.41
C VAL A 86 6.52 -12.41 3.91
N PRO A 87 6.80 -13.40 4.79
CA PRO A 87 6.79 -13.21 6.25
C PRO A 87 7.59 -12.01 6.73
N ALA A 88 8.88 -11.93 6.39
CA ALA A 88 9.76 -10.85 6.84
C ALA A 88 9.31 -9.50 6.30
N LEU A 89 8.85 -9.43 5.05
CA LEU A 89 8.33 -8.22 4.43
C LEU A 89 7.05 -7.73 5.09
N SER A 90 6.12 -8.64 5.40
CA SER A 90 4.90 -8.31 6.13
C SER A 90 5.20 -7.80 7.54
N ASP A 91 6.19 -8.41 8.20
CA ASP A 91 6.61 -7.98 9.54
C ASP A 91 7.30 -6.61 9.54
N SER A 92 8.24 -6.42 8.61
CA SER A 92 9.00 -5.19 8.48
C SER A 92 8.11 -4.02 8.08
N THR A 93 7.25 -4.18 7.07
CA THR A 93 6.37 -3.09 6.61
C THR A 93 5.40 -2.64 7.71
N ARG A 94 4.87 -3.57 8.51
CA ARG A 94 4.04 -3.23 9.69
C ARG A 94 4.77 -2.35 10.69
N LYS A 95 6.02 -2.69 11.00
CA LYS A 95 6.83 -2.03 12.04
C LYS A 95 7.42 -0.71 11.56
N ASN A 96 7.84 -0.64 10.31
CA ASN A 96 8.78 0.37 9.84
C ASN A 96 8.18 1.38 8.86
N CYS A 97 7.09 1.06 8.13
CA CYS A 97 6.60 1.95 7.06
C CYS A 97 5.73 3.11 7.56
N LEU A 98 5.22 3.10 8.79
CA LEU A 98 4.30 4.16 9.26
C LEU A 98 4.96 5.54 9.29
N ALA A 99 6.14 5.64 9.90
CA ALA A 99 6.87 6.91 10.01
C ALA A 99 7.22 7.51 8.63
N PRO A 100 7.92 6.80 7.72
CA PRO A 100 8.26 7.36 6.41
C PRO A 100 7.01 7.65 5.57
N PHE A 101 5.94 6.86 5.70
CA PHE A 101 4.69 7.15 5.00
C PHE A 101 4.03 8.45 5.49
N LYS A 102 4.03 8.71 6.81
CA LYS A 102 3.54 9.98 7.35
C LYS A 102 4.38 11.16 6.89
N GLU A 103 5.70 11.02 6.89
CA GLU A 103 6.62 12.06 6.39
C GLU A 103 6.33 12.37 4.91
N LEU A 104 6.09 11.35 4.09
CA LEU A 104 5.68 11.52 2.70
C LEU A 104 4.35 12.28 2.59
N LEU A 105 3.33 11.90 3.36
CA LEU A 105 2.03 12.60 3.33
C LEU A 105 2.15 14.07 3.75
N LEU A 106 2.96 14.37 4.78
CA LEU A 106 3.22 15.74 5.23
C LEU A 106 3.98 16.54 4.16
N LYS A 107 4.98 15.94 3.51
CA LYS A 107 5.70 16.54 2.37
C LYS A 107 4.73 16.86 1.23
N LEU A 108 3.85 15.94 0.85
CA LEU A 108 2.86 16.15 -0.22
C LEU A 108 1.86 17.27 0.12
N ASN A 109 1.46 17.38 1.39
CA ASN A 109 0.56 18.42 1.88
C ASN A 109 1.21 19.79 2.10
N SER A 110 2.54 19.90 2.01
CA SER A 110 3.23 21.18 2.12
C SER A 110 3.00 22.07 0.89
N SER A 111 2.95 23.40 1.08
CA SER A 111 2.71 24.35 0.00
C SER A 111 3.79 24.32 -1.10
N SER A 112 4.98 23.80 -0.80
CA SER A 112 6.11 23.69 -1.73
C SER A 112 6.07 22.44 -2.62
N SER A 113 5.17 21.49 -2.36
CA SER A 113 5.08 20.23 -3.12
C SER A 113 4.66 20.41 -4.58
N GLY A 114 3.98 21.52 -4.88
CA GLY A 114 3.44 21.80 -6.21
C GLY A 114 2.33 20.83 -6.63
N VAL A 115 1.73 20.08 -5.69
CA VAL A 115 0.60 19.17 -5.94
C VAL A 115 -0.61 19.57 -5.10
N PRO A 116 -1.83 19.11 -5.44
CA PRO A 116 -2.98 19.31 -4.57
C PRO A 116 -2.78 18.60 -3.22
N PRO A 117 -3.35 19.12 -2.11
CA PRO A 117 -3.36 18.42 -0.83
C PRO A 117 -3.99 17.03 -0.97
N VAL A 118 -3.44 16.05 -0.25
CA VAL A 118 -3.93 14.67 -0.22
C VAL A 118 -5.37 14.66 0.28
N SER A 119 -6.28 14.20 -0.57
CA SER A 119 -7.70 14.09 -0.25
C SER A 119 -8.09 12.71 0.25
N CYS A 120 -7.36 11.66 -0.16
CA CYS A 120 -7.57 10.30 0.33
C CYS A 120 -6.33 9.43 0.17
N ILE A 121 -6.29 8.36 0.96
CA ILE A 121 -5.32 7.26 0.84
C ILE A 121 -6.09 6.04 0.31
N VAL A 122 -5.50 5.34 -0.65
CA VAL A 122 -5.98 4.05 -1.14
C VAL A 122 -4.91 3.02 -0.78
N SER A 123 -5.12 2.23 0.27
CA SER A 123 -4.15 1.24 0.72
C SER A 123 -4.58 -0.18 0.34
N ASP A 124 -3.60 -1.05 0.10
CA ASP A 124 -3.87 -2.48 0.08
C ASP A 124 -4.32 -2.96 1.48
N GLY A 125 -5.25 -3.92 1.54
CA GLY A 125 -5.80 -4.42 2.79
C GLY A 125 -4.78 -4.97 3.79
N ILE A 126 -3.59 -5.39 3.32
CA ILE A 126 -2.49 -5.85 4.18
C ILE A 126 -1.68 -4.68 4.76
N MET A 127 -1.70 -3.51 4.10
CA MET A 127 -0.88 -2.35 4.42
C MET A 127 -1.48 -1.49 5.53
N GLY A 128 -1.67 -2.08 6.71
CA GLY A 128 -2.36 -1.46 7.86
C GLY A 128 -1.77 -0.12 8.34
N PHE A 129 -0.52 0.20 8.01
CA PHE A 129 0.04 1.52 8.29
C PHE A 129 -0.66 2.65 7.50
N GLY A 130 -1.25 2.36 6.32
CA GLY A 130 -2.03 3.31 5.54
C GLY A 130 -3.25 3.80 6.31
N ARG A 131 -4.04 2.85 6.85
CA ARG A 131 -5.17 3.11 7.75
C ARG A 131 -4.75 3.92 8.99
N ARG A 132 -3.64 3.53 9.63
CA ARG A 132 -3.10 4.24 10.81
C ARG A 132 -2.70 5.68 10.49
N ALA A 133 -1.97 5.90 9.39
CA ALA A 133 -1.56 7.22 8.95
C ALA A 133 -2.76 8.10 8.59
N GLY A 134 -3.76 7.56 7.88
CA GLY A 134 -5.01 8.25 7.58
C GLY A 134 -5.73 8.71 8.85
N LYS A 135 -5.86 7.82 9.85
CA LYS A 135 -6.45 8.15 11.14
C LYS A 135 -5.66 9.25 11.89
N GLU A 136 -4.34 9.13 11.96
CA GLU A 136 -3.49 10.08 12.69
C GLU A 136 -3.41 11.46 12.03
N LEU A 137 -3.57 11.54 10.71
CA LEU A 137 -3.50 12.79 9.94
C LEU A 137 -4.87 13.34 9.53
N GLY A 138 -5.97 12.67 9.90
CA GLY A 138 -7.33 13.07 9.53
C GLY A 138 -7.62 12.96 8.03
N ILE A 139 -6.93 12.06 7.32
CA ILE A 139 -7.10 11.82 5.88
C ILE A 139 -7.98 10.58 5.68
N PRO A 140 -9.08 10.67 4.89
CA PRO A 140 -9.89 9.51 4.53
C PRO A 140 -9.06 8.40 3.91
N GLU A 141 -9.30 7.16 4.32
CA GLU A 141 -8.57 5.99 3.84
C GLU A 141 -9.55 4.92 3.34
N VAL A 142 -9.22 4.31 2.20
CA VAL A 142 -10.00 3.26 1.55
C VAL A 142 -9.09 2.07 1.26
N GLN A 143 -9.50 0.90 1.71
CA GLN A 143 -8.75 -0.33 1.50
C GLN A 143 -9.20 -1.06 0.24
N LEU A 144 -8.24 -1.48 -0.58
CA LEU A 144 -8.44 -2.44 -1.65
C LEU A 144 -8.02 -3.84 -1.18
N TRP A 145 -8.98 -4.75 -1.11
CA TRP A 145 -8.71 -6.17 -0.94
C TRP A 145 -8.45 -6.81 -2.30
N THR A 146 -7.20 -7.18 -2.57
CA THR A 146 -6.75 -7.70 -3.88
C THR A 146 -7.00 -9.20 -4.04
N ALA A 147 -7.24 -9.92 -2.95
CA ALA A 147 -7.60 -11.34 -2.98
C ALA A 147 -9.12 -11.54 -3.14
N SER A 148 -9.59 -12.80 -3.14
CA SER A 148 -11.00 -13.12 -3.38
C SER A 148 -11.91 -12.69 -2.22
N ALA A 149 -13.19 -12.42 -2.50
CA ALA A 149 -14.18 -12.12 -1.47
C ALA A 149 -14.34 -13.26 -0.45
N CYS A 150 -14.26 -14.52 -0.89
CA CYS A 150 -14.28 -15.67 0.01
C CYS A 150 -13.04 -15.75 0.91
N SER A 151 -11.86 -15.36 0.42
CA SER A 151 -10.68 -15.23 1.29
C SER A 151 -10.89 -14.13 2.33
N PHE A 152 -11.48 -12.99 1.95
CA PHE A 152 -11.77 -11.90 2.86
C PHE A 152 -12.69 -12.33 4.01
N ILE A 153 -13.74 -13.10 3.71
CA ILE A 153 -14.63 -13.67 4.75
C ILE A 153 -13.84 -14.58 5.69
N ALA A 154 -12.94 -15.43 5.18
CA ALA A 154 -12.09 -16.26 6.02
C ALA A 154 -11.17 -15.42 6.93
N TYR A 155 -10.66 -14.28 6.44
CA TYR A 155 -9.89 -13.34 7.27
C TYR A 155 -10.74 -12.69 8.37
N LEU A 156 -11.98 -12.31 8.09
CA LEU A 156 -12.89 -11.74 9.10
C LEU A 156 -13.22 -12.74 10.21
N HIS A 157 -13.24 -14.04 9.89
CA HIS A 157 -13.50 -15.12 10.83
C HIS A 157 -12.22 -15.82 11.31
N PHE A 158 -11.05 -15.21 11.15
CA PHE A 158 -9.79 -15.87 11.47
C PHE A 158 -9.71 -16.36 12.92
N SER A 159 -10.14 -15.54 13.90
CA SER A 159 -10.21 -15.95 15.31
C SER A 159 -11.13 -17.15 15.53
N GLU A 160 -12.30 -17.17 14.89
CA GLU A 160 -13.23 -18.31 14.96
C GLU A 160 -12.62 -19.59 14.37
N LEU A 161 -11.83 -19.46 13.29
CA LEU A 161 -11.10 -20.60 12.71
C LEU A 161 -10.04 -21.16 13.67
N ILE A 162 -9.39 -20.31 14.48
CA ILE A 162 -8.48 -20.73 15.56
C ILE A 162 -9.27 -21.41 16.68
N ASP A 163 -10.34 -20.77 17.17
CA ASP A 163 -11.14 -21.26 18.30
C ASP A 163 -11.75 -22.64 18.00
N ARG A 164 -12.11 -22.88 16.74
CA ARG A 164 -12.61 -24.19 16.26
C ARG A 164 -11.51 -25.21 15.96
N GLY A 165 -10.23 -24.85 16.13
CA GLY A 165 -9.09 -25.72 15.87
C GLY A 165 -8.92 -26.11 14.39
N ILE A 166 -9.46 -25.31 13.47
CA ILE A 166 -9.33 -25.52 12.02
C ILE A 166 -7.93 -25.09 11.56
N ILE A 167 -7.40 -24.02 12.16
CA ILE A 167 -6.05 -23.53 11.94
C ILE A 167 -5.22 -23.56 13.24
N PRO A 168 -3.90 -23.86 13.17
CA PRO A 168 -3.14 -24.20 11.96
C PRO A 168 -3.51 -25.59 11.42
N PHE A 169 -3.42 -25.77 10.10
CA PHE A 169 -3.72 -27.05 9.45
C PHE A 169 -2.75 -28.14 9.93
N LYS A 170 -3.29 -29.27 10.38
CA LYS A 170 -2.48 -30.42 10.81
C LYS A 170 -1.71 -30.99 9.61
N GLY A 171 -0.38 -31.13 9.75
CA GLY A 171 0.46 -31.78 8.75
C GLY A 171 1.18 -30.86 7.75
N THR A 172 1.13 -29.53 7.93
CA THR A 172 1.89 -28.58 7.08
C THR A 172 3.00 -27.89 7.89
N PRO A 173 4.20 -28.48 7.99
CA PRO A 173 5.32 -27.79 8.61
C PRO A 173 5.75 -26.61 7.71
N GLY A 174 5.44 -25.38 8.12
CA GLY A 174 5.96 -24.17 7.46
C GLY A 174 4.96 -23.05 7.15
N PHE A 175 3.65 -23.31 7.18
CA PHE A 175 2.66 -22.22 7.15
C PHE A 175 2.45 -21.69 8.57
N VAL A 176 3.40 -20.88 9.04
CA VAL A 176 3.12 -19.97 10.15
C VAL A 176 2.16 -18.93 9.59
N LEU A 177 0.85 -19.19 9.72
CA LEU A 177 -0.16 -18.16 9.62
C LEU A 177 0.20 -17.13 10.68
N PHE A 178 0.84 -16.03 10.30
CA PHE A 178 1.02 -14.90 11.19
C PHE A 178 -0.37 -14.53 11.69
N SER A 179 -0.57 -14.67 13.00
CA SER A 179 -1.84 -14.32 13.59
C SER A 179 -2.02 -12.82 13.43
N PHE A 180 -2.95 -12.41 12.55
CA PHE A 180 -3.33 -11.01 12.41
C PHE A 180 -3.93 -10.44 13.71
N SER A 181 -4.27 -11.28 14.69
CA SER A 181 -4.63 -10.83 16.05
C SER A 181 -3.47 -10.11 16.77
N GLU A 182 -2.22 -10.44 16.48
CA GLU A 182 -1.04 -9.71 16.99
C GLU A 182 -0.73 -8.44 16.16
N LEU A 183 -1.39 -8.28 15.00
CA LEU A 183 -1.15 -7.17 14.07
C LEU A 183 -2.01 -5.93 14.37
N GLY A 184 -2.75 -5.92 15.48
CA GLY A 184 -3.49 -4.74 15.96
C GLY A 184 -4.60 -4.25 15.02
N CYS A 185 -4.93 -5.03 13.98
CA CYS A 185 -6.13 -4.85 13.18
C CYS A 185 -7.30 -5.43 13.96
N VAL A 186 -7.71 -4.70 15.01
CA VAL A 186 -9.05 -4.87 15.57
C VAL A 186 -10.02 -4.36 14.50
N TRP A 187 -10.81 -5.27 13.95
CA TRP A 187 -11.98 -4.91 13.13
C TRP A 187 -13.02 -4.24 14.01
#